data_AF-A0ABD1PQ58-F1
#
_entry.id   AF-A0ABD1PQ58-F1
#
_cell.length_a   1.000
_cell.length_b   1.000
_cell.length_c   1.000
_cell.angle_alpha   90.00
_cell.angle_beta   90.00
_cell.angle_gamma   90.00
#
_symmetry.space_group_name_H-M   'P 1'
#
loop_
_entity.id
_entity.type
_entity.pdbx_description
1 polymer ?
#
loop_
_entity_poly.entity_id
_entity_poly.type
_entity_poly.pdbx_seq_one_letter_code
_entity_poly.pdbx_strand_id
1 'polypeptide(L)'
;MKDNELSIGFKMPPIDKYNGRGDPTDHINVYKMKLQGYNHVIKCRNFDTTFVSDAKYWYNKLKLRSIRSWTQLKQQFINAFISNCTTVSDMAELGESVKIYS
;
A
#
# COMPACT_ATOMS: atom_id res chain seq x y z
N MET A 1 -15.15 -12.46 18.93
CA MET A 1 -15.23 -11.16 18.20
C MET A 1 -14.33 -10.20 18.95
N LYS A 2 -13.18 -9.83 18.37
CA LYS A 2 -12.23 -8.88 18.98
C LYS A 2 -12.30 -7.59 18.19
N ASP A 3 -13.41 -6.91 18.36
CA ASP A 3 -13.58 -5.56 17.89
C ASP A 3 -13.24 -4.64 19.07
N ASN A 4 -12.24 -3.78 18.85
CA ASN A 4 -11.97 -2.58 19.65
C ASN A 4 -11.21 -2.72 20.98
N GLU A 5 -9.90 -2.93 20.90
CA GLU A 5 -8.96 -2.44 21.93
C GLU A 5 -7.72 -1.83 21.23
N LEU A 6 -7.88 -0.64 20.66
CA LEU A 6 -6.75 0.27 20.46
C LEU A 6 -6.46 0.89 21.83
N SER A 7 -5.68 0.18 22.64
CA SER A 7 -5.25 0.68 23.94
C SER A 7 -4.49 2.00 23.76
N ILE A 8 -4.81 2.94 24.63
CA ILE A 8 -4.07 4.17 24.92
C ILE A 8 -2.59 3.77 25.08
N GLY A 9 -1.79 3.99 24.05
CA GLY A 9 -0.40 3.51 23.98
C GLY A 9 0.02 2.86 22.65
N PHE A 10 -0.90 2.59 21.73
CA PHE A 10 -0.58 2.05 20.40
C PHE A 10 0.24 3.05 19.56
N LYS A 11 1.56 3.02 19.70
CA LYS A 11 2.49 3.73 18.82
C LYS A 11 2.77 2.83 17.62
N MET A 12 2.24 3.24 16.47
CA MET A 12 2.61 2.62 15.20
C MET A 12 4.14 2.67 15.05
N PRO A 13 4.80 1.57 14.67
CA PRO A 13 6.22 1.62 14.37
C PRO A 13 6.48 2.70 13.33
N PRO A 14 7.58 3.47 13.43
CA PRO A 14 7.89 4.50 12.46
C PRO A 14 8.05 3.84 11.09
N ILE A 15 7.18 4.17 10.15
CA ILE A 15 7.28 3.75 8.76
C ILE A 15 7.74 4.97 7.97
N ASP A 16 8.77 4.78 7.15
CA ASP A 16 9.31 5.83 6.33
C ASP A 16 8.27 6.31 5.32
N LYS A 17 8.28 7.60 5.07
CA LYS A 17 7.34 8.23 4.15
C LYS A 17 7.80 8.00 2.72
N TYR A 18 6.91 7.50 1.89
CA TYR A 18 7.12 7.35 0.45
C TYR A 18 6.70 8.63 -0.26
N ASN A 19 7.64 9.27 -0.94
CA ASN A 19 7.42 10.51 -1.68
C ASN A 19 7.05 10.29 -3.15
N GLY A 20 6.93 9.04 -3.60
CA GLY A 20 6.74 8.69 -5.01
C GLY A 20 8.03 8.31 -5.73
N ARG A 21 9.18 8.27 -5.04
CA ARG A 21 10.48 7.88 -5.61
C ARG A 21 11.04 6.64 -4.92
N GLY A 22 11.79 5.83 -5.68
CA GLY A 22 12.31 4.54 -5.21
C GLY A 22 11.32 3.40 -5.45
N ASP A 23 11.73 2.18 -5.09
CA ASP A 23 10.98 0.98 -5.43
C ASP A 23 9.68 0.86 -4.60
N PRO A 24 8.49 0.88 -5.24
CA PRO A 24 7.23 0.75 -4.53
C PRO A 24 7.04 -0.64 -3.90
N THR A 25 7.68 -1.69 -4.42
CA THR A 25 7.59 -3.04 -3.84
C THR A 25 8.37 -3.12 -2.53
N ASP A 26 9.56 -2.51 -2.46
CA ASP A 26 10.31 -2.41 -1.21
C ASP A 26 9.51 -1.68 -0.13
N HIS A 27 8.84 -0.58 -0.50
CA HIS A 27 7.95 0.13 0.42
C HIS A 27 6.81 -0.77 0.93
N ILE A 28 6.18 -1.56 0.06
CA ILE A 28 5.15 -2.53 0.45
C ILE A 28 5.71 -3.60 1.39
N ASN A 29 6.91 -4.11 1.13
CA ASN A 29 7.53 -5.16 1.93
C ASN A 29 7.89 -4.66 3.33
N VAL A 30 8.52 -3.48 3.44
CA VAL A 30 8.81 -2.82 4.71
C VAL A 30 7.51 -2.55 5.48
N TYR A 31 6.46 -2.07 4.80
CA TYR A 31 5.15 -1.82 5.40
C TYR A 31 4.50 -3.11 5.93
N LYS A 32 4.52 -4.19 5.15
CA LYS A 32 3.98 -5.51 5.54
C LYS A 32 4.72 -6.08 6.75
N MET A 33 6.05 -5.99 6.76
CA MET A 33 6.89 -6.49 7.85
C MET A 33 6.61 -5.72 9.15
N LYS A 34 6.61 -4.37 9.09
CA LYS A 34 6.34 -3.52 10.27
C LYS A 34 4.92 -3.70 10.82
N LEU A 35 3.96 -4.11 10.00
CA LEU A 35 2.56 -4.30 10.39
C LEU A 35 2.09 -5.76 10.40
N GLN A 36 2.97 -6.75 10.45
CA GLN A 36 2.60 -8.18 10.33
C GLN A 36 1.45 -8.61 11.27
N GLY A 37 1.45 -8.13 12.54
CA GLY A 37 0.42 -8.43 13.54
C GLY A 37 -0.89 -7.63 13.48
N TYR A 38 -1.03 -6.71 12.52
CA TYR A 38 -2.18 -5.81 12.45
C TYR A 38 -3.27 -6.32 11.50
N ASN A 39 -4.53 -5.99 11.82
CA ASN A 39 -5.67 -6.33 10.96
C ASN A 39 -5.63 -5.53 9.63
N HIS A 40 -6.35 -6.04 8.62
CA HIS A 40 -6.32 -5.46 7.27
C HIS A 40 -6.92 -4.04 7.21
N VAL A 41 -7.89 -3.72 8.08
CA VAL A 41 -8.51 -2.38 8.16
C VAL A 41 -7.49 -1.34 8.64
N ILE A 42 -6.73 -1.67 9.69
CA ILE A 42 -5.66 -0.82 10.23
C ILE A 42 -4.54 -0.68 9.18
N LYS A 43 -4.17 -1.76 8.49
CA LYS A 43 -3.19 -1.70 7.39
C LYS A 43 -3.64 -0.76 6.26
N CYS A 44 -4.90 -0.78 5.84
CA CYS A 44 -5.37 0.12 4.80
C CYS A 44 -5.42 1.58 5.28
N ARG A 45 -5.91 1.80 6.51
CA ARG A 45 -6.06 3.14 7.10
C ARG A 45 -4.74 3.83 7.44
N ASN A 46 -3.65 3.09 7.61
CA ASN A 46 -2.36 3.71 7.90
C ASN A 46 -1.49 3.87 6.65
N PHE A 47 -1.83 3.21 5.55
CA PHE A 47 -0.98 3.24 4.36
C PHE A 47 -0.96 4.64 3.74
N ASP A 48 -2.09 5.34 3.77
CA ASP A 48 -2.19 6.73 3.31
C ASP A 48 -1.34 7.70 4.15
N THR A 49 -1.06 7.36 5.41
CA THR A 49 -0.20 8.17 6.30
C THR A 49 1.28 8.06 5.93
N THR A 50 1.66 7.00 5.21
CA THR A 50 3.02 6.81 4.70
C THR A 50 3.27 7.60 3.41
N PHE A 51 2.25 8.17 2.80
CA PHE A 51 2.41 8.92 1.55
C PHE A 51 2.69 10.41 1.79
N VAL A 52 3.67 10.92 1.07
CA VAL A 52 3.95 12.36 0.95
C VAL A 52 4.14 12.75 -0.51
N SER A 53 4.12 14.06 -0.79
CA SER A 53 4.40 14.62 -2.11
C SER A 53 3.58 13.94 -3.22
N ASP A 54 4.24 13.37 -4.23
CA ASP A 54 3.60 12.79 -5.41
C ASP A 54 2.75 11.57 -5.06
N ALA A 55 3.18 10.77 -4.08
CA ALA A 55 2.41 9.63 -3.57
C ALA A 55 1.11 10.08 -2.89
N LYS A 56 1.15 11.18 -2.13
CA LYS A 56 -0.06 11.72 -1.47
C LYS A 56 -1.02 12.32 -2.50
N TYR A 57 -0.47 13.00 -3.51
CA TYR A 57 -1.26 13.54 -4.62
C TYR A 57 -1.95 12.44 -5.42
N TRP A 58 -1.23 11.36 -5.74
CA TRP A 58 -1.80 10.17 -6.37
C TRP A 58 -2.93 9.56 -5.53
N TYR A 59 -2.68 9.34 -4.22
CA TYR A 59 -3.69 8.74 -3.34
C TYR A 59 -4.97 9.59 -3.27
N ASN A 60 -4.83 10.92 -3.22
CA ASN A 60 -5.96 11.85 -3.21
C ASN A 60 -6.75 11.88 -4.54
N LYS A 61 -6.14 11.45 -5.66
CA LYS A 61 -6.83 11.31 -6.96
C LYS A 61 -7.64 10.03 -7.07
N LEU A 62 -7.46 9.06 -6.18
CA LEU A 62 -8.22 7.82 -6.21
C LEU A 62 -9.70 8.13 -5.92
N LYS A 63 -10.60 7.58 -6.74
CA LYS A 63 -12.04 7.73 -6.52
C LYS A 63 -12.42 7.25 -5.12
N LEU A 64 -13.24 8.03 -4.41
CA LEU A 64 -13.78 7.59 -3.12
C LEU A 64 -14.41 6.20 -3.26
N ARG A 65 -14.06 5.28 -2.33
CA ARG A 65 -14.50 3.87 -2.31
C ARG A 65 -13.99 2.99 -3.46
N SER A 66 -12.99 3.43 -4.23
CA SER A 66 -12.34 2.59 -5.26
C SER A 66 -11.47 1.48 -4.65
N ILE A 67 -10.96 1.70 -3.44
CA ILE A 67 -10.13 0.74 -2.71
C ILE A 67 -11.00 0.06 -1.67
N ARG A 68 -11.29 -1.23 -1.88
CA ARG A 68 -12.09 -2.05 -0.95
C ARG A 68 -11.25 -3.05 -0.16
N SER A 69 -9.97 -3.21 -0.51
CA SER A 69 -9.07 -4.14 0.15
C SER A 69 -7.61 -3.71 0.06
N TRP A 70 -6.78 -4.26 0.94
CA TRP A 70 -5.32 -4.10 0.92
C TRP A 70 -4.72 -4.56 -0.42
N THR A 71 -5.23 -5.66 -0.98
CA THR A 71 -4.76 -6.18 -2.26
C THR A 71 -5.01 -5.21 -3.40
N GLN A 72 -6.21 -4.61 -3.47
CA GLN A 72 -6.51 -3.60 -4.49
C GLN A 72 -5.64 -2.34 -4.34
N LEU A 73 -5.38 -1.91 -3.10
CA LEU A 73 -4.52 -0.77 -2.82
C LEU A 73 -3.08 -0.99 -3.31
N LYS A 74 -2.50 -2.17 -2.99
CA LYS A 74 -1.18 -2.56 -3.47
C LYS A 74 -1.10 -2.57 -5.00
N GLN A 75 -2.09 -3.16 -5.65
CA GLN A 75 -2.13 -3.25 -7.11
C GLN A 75 -2.18 -1.86 -7.76
N GLN A 76 -3.06 -0.97 -7.29
CA GLN A 76 -3.11 0.39 -7.83
C GLN A 76 -1.84 1.18 -7.52
N PHE A 77 -1.25 0.99 -6.35
CA PHE A 77 0.00 1.65 -5.97
C PHE A 77 1.16 1.21 -6.85
N ILE A 78 1.35 -0.10 -7.06
CA ILE A 78 2.36 -0.63 -7.96
C ILE A 78 2.12 -0.08 -9.37
N ASN A 79 0.90 -0.16 -9.90
CA ASN A 79 0.59 0.36 -11.24
C ASN A 79 0.89 1.85 -11.39
N ALA A 80 0.70 2.64 -10.34
CA ALA A 80 0.95 4.08 -10.37
C ALA A 80 2.44 4.44 -10.34
N PHE A 81 3.27 3.61 -9.71
CA PHE A 81 4.70 3.84 -9.53
C PHE A 81 5.57 2.78 -10.24
N ILE A 82 4.99 2.03 -11.18
CA ILE A 82 5.66 0.91 -11.87
C ILE A 82 6.89 1.38 -12.67
N SER A 83 6.87 2.63 -13.15
CA SER A 83 8.02 3.28 -13.79
C SER A 83 9.23 3.41 -12.86
N ASN A 84 9.01 3.28 -11.56
CA ASN A 84 10.03 3.38 -10.51
C ASN A 84 10.39 2.01 -9.91
N CYS A 85 9.75 0.92 -10.35
CA CYS A 85 10.15 -0.45 -9.99
C CYS A 85 11.48 -0.79 -10.66
N THR A 86 12.42 -1.34 -9.89
CA THR A 86 13.74 -1.76 -10.40
C THR A 86 13.81 -3.22 -10.80
N THR A 87 12.81 -4.03 -10.42
CA THR A 87 12.76 -5.46 -10.77
C THR A 87 11.46 -5.79 -11.51
N VAL A 88 11.60 -6.27 -12.74
CA VAL A 88 10.50 -6.69 -13.63
C VAL A 88 9.85 -7.99 -13.14
N SER A 89 10.44 -8.64 -12.12
CA SER A 89 10.08 -9.97 -11.61
C SER A 89 8.82 -9.98 -10.74
N ASP A 90 8.48 -8.88 -10.06
CA ASP A 90 7.27 -8.79 -9.22
C ASP A 90 5.98 -8.57 -10.02
N MET A 91 6.08 -8.32 -11.33
CA MET A 91 4.91 -8.32 -12.23
C MET A 91 4.28 -9.71 -12.37
N ALA A 92 5.02 -10.79 -12.08
CA ALA A 92 4.53 -12.16 -12.20
C ALA A 92 3.48 -12.52 -11.13
N GLU A 93 3.49 -11.89 -9.95
CA GLU A 93 2.42 -12.06 -8.94
C GLU A 93 1.12 -11.32 -9.31
N LEU A 94 1.14 -10.45 -10.33
CA LEU A 94 -0.02 -9.71 -10.85
C LEU A 94 -0.64 -10.37 -12.11
N GLY A 95 -0.08 -11.51 -12.53
CA GLY A 95 -0.36 -12.20 -13.80
C GLY A 95 -1.77 -12.77 -13.99
N GLU A 96 -2.67 -12.73 -13.01
CA GLU A 96 -4.07 -13.13 -13.24
C GLU A 96 -4.95 -11.98 -13.79
N SER A 97 -4.52 -10.72 -13.72
CA SER A 97 -5.36 -9.58 -14.13
C SER A 97 -4.97 -8.93 -15.47
N VAL A 98 -3.94 -9.41 -16.16
CA VAL A 98 -3.53 -8.88 -17.48
C VAL A 98 -4.38 -9.46 -18.63
N LYS A 99 -5.20 -10.48 -18.38
CA LYS A 99 -6.12 -11.06 -19.39
C LYS A 99 -7.35 -10.21 -19.72
N ILE A 100 -7.53 -9.04 -19.10
CA ILE A 100 -8.73 -8.20 -19.31
C ILE A 100 -8.50 -7.07 -20.35
N TYR A 101 -7.33 -7.06 -21.00
CA TYR A 101 -7.01 -6.11 -22.08
C TYR A 101 -6.45 -6.81 -23.33
N SER A 102 -7.11 -7.89 -23.77
CA SER A 102 -6.93 -8.47 -25.11
C SER A 102 -8.28 -8.51 -25.83
#